data_AF-A0A8B3NLI9-F1
#
_entry.id   AF-A0A8B3NLI9-F1
#
_cell.length_a   1.000
_cell.length_b   1.000
_cell.length_c   1.000
_cell.angle_alpha   90.00
_cell.angle_beta   90.00
_cell.angle_gamma   90.00
#
_symmetry.space_group_name_H-M   'P 1'
#
loop_
_entity.id
_entity.type
_entity.pdbx_description
1 polymer ?
#
loop_
_entity_poly.entity_id
_entity_poly.type
_entity_poly.pdbx_seq_one_letter_code
_entity_poly.pdbx_strand_id
1 'polypeptide(L)'
;MSYKTIVVNLAVDADPGPIVKLAAEMAHRFDAHLIGFAAADVPPLVATGEGLVYEGEVMQVKRQEIEKRLAELRDTFERFVPHSISSEWKQYICGPTRALGLVARSADLIVTGDGNDDVFRALDIGSLVLGAGRPVLVTAGNAEHLVGKTVLVAWKDSREARRALSDALPLLAKAKQVVVATMETASGEDVRDSLADVAVFLEQHGIMARTDVIAGTADGEALVTFARSIHADL
;
A
#
# COMPACT_ATOMS: atom_id res chain seq x y z
N MET A 1 -3.10 -14.68 -13.02
CA MET A 1 -3.91 -13.51 -12.64
C MET A 1 -3.05 -12.25 -12.70
N SER A 2 -3.63 -11.07 -12.87
CA SER A 2 -2.90 -9.79 -12.94
C SER A 2 -3.71 -8.70 -12.24
N TYR A 3 -3.05 -7.64 -11.77
CA TYR A 3 -3.72 -6.38 -11.43
C TYR A 3 -4.11 -5.66 -12.73
N LYS A 4 -5.36 -5.22 -12.84
CA LYS A 4 -5.88 -4.49 -14.01
C LYS A 4 -6.02 -3.00 -13.75
N THR A 5 -6.23 -2.61 -12.50
CA THR A 5 -6.20 -1.21 -12.08
C THR A 5 -5.36 -1.04 -10.82
N ILE A 6 -4.39 -0.13 -10.86
CA ILE A 6 -3.56 0.26 -9.72
C ILE A 6 -3.86 1.73 -9.40
N VAL A 7 -4.12 2.04 -8.14
CA VAL A 7 -4.17 3.43 -7.67
C VAL A 7 -2.91 3.74 -6.88
N VAL A 8 -2.25 4.84 -7.20
CA VAL A 8 -1.10 5.35 -6.44
C VAL A 8 -1.50 6.62 -5.68
N ASN A 9 -1.31 6.60 -4.36
CA ASN A 9 -1.51 7.76 -3.50
C ASN A 9 -0.24 8.62 -3.47
N LEU A 10 -0.40 9.90 -3.80
CA LEU A 10 0.62 10.94 -3.68
C LEU A 10 0.28 11.78 -2.45
N ALA A 11 1.04 11.60 -1.38
CA ALA A 11 0.90 12.42 -0.18
C ALA A 11 1.22 13.89 -0.50
N VAL A 12 0.39 14.80 0.02
CA VAL A 12 0.42 16.22 -0.39
C VAL A 12 1.75 16.89 -0.06
N ASP A 13 2.42 16.47 1.01
CA ASP A 13 3.68 17.07 1.47
C ASP A 13 4.94 16.24 1.20
N ALA A 14 4.80 15.10 0.50
CA ALA A 14 5.94 14.24 0.16
C ALA A 14 6.51 14.56 -1.24
N ASP A 15 7.72 14.07 -1.52
CA ASP A 15 8.23 14.00 -2.89
C ASP A 15 7.52 12.85 -3.62
N PRO A 16 6.70 13.13 -4.66
CA PRO A 16 5.98 12.08 -5.37
C PRO A 16 6.85 11.31 -6.37
N GLY A 17 8.06 11.80 -6.70
CA GLY A 17 8.88 11.24 -7.78
C GLY A 17 9.13 9.73 -7.64
N PRO A 18 9.67 9.25 -6.51
CA PRO A 18 9.96 7.83 -6.32
C PRO A 18 8.73 6.93 -6.46
N ILE A 19 7.64 7.26 -5.76
CA ILE A 19 6.45 6.40 -5.75
C ILE A 19 5.72 6.39 -7.10
N VAL A 20 5.71 7.52 -7.84
CA VAL A 20 5.13 7.57 -9.19
C VAL A 20 5.92 6.69 -10.15
N LYS A 21 7.25 6.70 -10.09
CA LYS A 21 8.10 5.80 -10.90
C LYS A 21 7.83 4.34 -10.58
N LEU A 22 7.73 3.99 -9.29
CA LEU A 22 7.42 2.63 -8.85
C LEU A 22 6.05 2.19 -9.36
N ALA A 23 5.02 3.02 -9.18
CA ALA A 23 3.67 2.70 -9.62
C ALA A 23 3.55 2.60 -11.15
N ALA A 24 4.27 3.45 -11.90
CA ALA A 24 4.36 3.35 -13.35
C ALA A 24 5.05 2.06 -13.79
N GLU A 25 6.14 1.66 -13.12
CA GLU A 25 6.79 0.37 -13.39
C GLU A 25 5.84 -0.80 -13.13
N MET A 26 5.10 -0.78 -12.01
CA MET A 26 4.11 -1.81 -11.70
C MET A 26 2.99 -1.84 -12.73
N ALA A 27 2.44 -0.68 -13.12
CA ALA A 27 1.40 -0.59 -14.13
C ALA A 27 1.87 -1.16 -15.47
N HIS A 28 3.11 -0.86 -15.87
CA HIS A 28 3.72 -1.47 -17.06
C HIS A 28 3.90 -2.99 -16.91
N ARG A 29 4.43 -3.46 -15.78
CA ARG A 29 4.69 -4.88 -15.49
C ARG A 29 3.42 -5.74 -15.55
N PHE A 30 2.28 -5.17 -15.13
CA PHE A 30 1.00 -5.88 -15.04
C PHE A 30 0.01 -5.55 -16.16
N ASP A 31 0.41 -4.69 -17.11
CA ASP A 31 -0.48 -4.14 -18.14
C ASP A 31 -1.77 -3.57 -17.51
N ALA A 32 -1.56 -2.72 -16.50
CA ALA A 32 -2.62 -2.16 -15.66
C ALA A 32 -2.86 -0.68 -15.98
N HIS A 33 -4.11 -0.26 -15.81
CA HIS A 33 -4.48 1.14 -15.78
C HIS A 33 -3.98 1.78 -14.48
N LEU A 34 -3.36 2.96 -14.56
CA LEU A 34 -2.79 3.67 -13.41
C LEU A 34 -3.64 4.90 -13.04
N ILE A 35 -4.18 4.90 -11.83
CA ILE A 35 -4.88 6.05 -11.26
C ILE A 35 -3.91 6.80 -10.35
N GLY A 36 -3.53 8.01 -10.72
CA GLY A 36 -2.88 8.93 -9.78
C GLY A 36 -3.93 9.55 -8.85
N PHE A 37 -3.66 9.52 -7.55
CA PHE A 37 -4.58 10.03 -6.53
C PHE A 37 -3.86 10.95 -5.56
N ALA A 38 -4.49 12.09 -5.24
CA ALA A 38 -4.08 12.93 -4.11
C ALA A 38 -5.29 13.60 -3.46
N ALA A 39 -5.28 13.73 -2.14
CA ALA A 39 -6.30 14.47 -1.43
C ALA A 39 -5.70 15.11 -0.17
N ALA A 40 -6.28 16.23 0.25
CA ALA A 40 -6.05 16.85 1.55
C ALA A 40 -7.29 17.64 1.97
N ASP A 41 -7.48 17.82 3.26
CA ASP A 41 -8.56 18.59 3.83
C ASP A 41 -8.05 19.88 4.47
N VAL A 42 -8.95 20.86 4.61
CA VAL A 42 -8.68 22.04 5.44
C VAL A 42 -9.05 21.67 6.88
N PRO A 43 -8.11 21.69 7.84
CA PRO A 43 -8.42 21.36 9.22
C PRO A 43 -9.56 22.23 9.77
N PRO A 44 -10.51 21.64 10.53
CA PRO A 44 -11.63 22.39 11.09
C PRO A 44 -11.13 23.41 12.13
N LEU A 45 -11.88 24.50 12.28
CA LEU A 45 -11.62 25.51 13.30
C LEU A 45 -11.68 24.88 14.70
N VAL A 46 -10.63 25.04 15.49
CA VAL A 46 -10.61 24.66 16.91
C VAL A 46 -10.93 25.90 17.73
N ALA A 47 -12.02 25.87 18.49
CA ALA A 47 -12.31 26.92 19.46
C ALA A 47 -11.27 26.83 20.58
N THR A 48 -10.47 27.88 20.74
CA THR A 48 -9.60 28.02 21.92
C THR A 48 -10.38 28.75 23.01
N GLY A 49 -9.95 28.63 24.28
CA GLY A 49 -10.56 29.34 25.41
C GLY A 49 -10.51 30.87 25.29
N GLU A 50 -9.78 31.41 24.31
CA GLU A 50 -9.65 32.83 24.00
C GLU A 50 -10.47 33.28 22.78
N GLY A 51 -11.25 32.37 22.17
CA GLY A 51 -12.13 32.65 21.02
C GLY A 51 -11.89 31.73 19.82
N LEU A 52 -12.71 31.89 18.77
CA LEU A 52 -12.45 31.26 17.47
C LEU A 52 -11.26 31.98 16.82
N VAL A 53 -10.08 31.38 16.85
CA VAL A 53 -8.96 31.85 16.02
C VAL A 53 -8.97 31.03 14.73
N TYR A 54 -9.65 31.57 13.72
CA TYR A 54 -9.13 31.82 12.37
C TYR A 54 -10.28 32.29 11.47
N GLU A 55 -10.18 33.55 11.01
CA GLU A 55 -11.12 34.22 10.11
C GLU A 55 -11.28 33.43 8.80
N GLY A 56 -12.44 33.52 8.14
CA GLY A 56 -12.72 32.77 6.89
C GLY A 56 -11.65 32.94 5.81
N GLU A 57 -10.88 34.05 5.84
CA GLU A 57 -9.72 34.29 4.98
C GLU A 57 -8.63 33.23 5.14
N VAL A 58 -8.32 32.78 6.37
CA VAL A 58 -7.28 31.76 6.61
C VAL A 58 -7.69 30.40 6.04
N MET A 59 -8.96 30.04 6.13
CA MET A 59 -9.47 28.82 5.49
C MET A 59 -9.36 28.89 3.97
N GLN A 60 -9.61 30.06 3.36
CA GLN A 60 -9.43 30.27 1.93
C GLN A 60 -7.96 30.15 1.52
N VAL A 61 -7.05 30.75 2.28
CA VAL A 61 -5.59 30.63 2.04
C VAL A 61 -5.16 29.16 2.10
N LYS A 62 -5.61 28.40 3.11
CA LYS A 62 -5.31 26.97 3.23
C LYS A 62 -5.88 26.14 2.10
N ARG A 63 -7.10 26.44 1.66
CA ARG A 63 -7.70 25.77 0.49
C ARG A 63 -6.90 26.04 -0.78
N GLN A 64 -6.51 27.30 -1.03
CA GLN A 64 -5.70 27.67 -2.18
C GLN A 64 -4.32 27.02 -2.15
N GLU A 65 -3.70 26.88 -0.96
CA GLU A 65 -2.45 26.14 -0.76
C GLU A 65 -2.61 24.67 -1.21
N ILE A 66 -3.69 23.99 -0.76
CA ILE A 66 -3.99 22.61 -1.15
C ILE A 66 -4.24 22.51 -2.66
N GLU A 67 -5.05 23.40 -3.24
CA GLU A 67 -5.35 23.42 -4.68
C GLU A 67 -4.07 23.55 -5.52
N LYS A 68 -3.19 24.47 -5.15
CA LYS A 68 -1.89 24.64 -5.78
C LYS A 68 -1.06 23.36 -5.69
N ARG A 69 -0.99 22.75 -4.50
CA ARG A 69 -0.18 21.55 -4.29
C ARG A 69 -0.71 20.34 -5.06
N LEU A 70 -2.03 20.17 -5.13
CA LEU A 70 -2.66 19.11 -5.94
C LEU A 70 -2.35 19.29 -7.43
N ALA A 71 -2.32 20.53 -7.94
CA ALA A 71 -1.92 20.81 -9.33
C ALA A 71 -0.44 20.45 -9.58
N GLU A 72 0.47 20.79 -8.66
CA GLU A 72 1.88 20.41 -8.77
C GLU A 72 2.09 18.89 -8.75
N LEU A 73 1.33 18.16 -7.92
CA LEU A 73 1.36 16.70 -7.89
C LEU A 73 0.84 16.09 -9.19
N ARG A 74 -0.24 16.65 -9.75
CA ARG A 74 -0.77 16.24 -11.05
C ARG A 74 0.27 16.42 -12.15
N ASP A 75 0.88 17.60 -12.25
CA ASP A 75 1.93 17.89 -13.24
C ASP A 75 3.10 16.91 -13.11
N THR A 76 3.45 16.55 -11.87
CA THR A 76 4.52 15.59 -11.59
C THR A 76 4.14 14.17 -12.00
N PHE A 77 2.90 13.75 -11.70
CA PHE A 77 2.36 12.47 -12.14
C PHE A 77 2.36 12.35 -13.67
N GLU A 78 1.78 13.32 -14.37
CA GLU A 78 1.71 13.35 -15.84
C GLU A 78 3.11 13.39 -16.49
N ARG A 79 4.10 14.00 -15.82
CA ARG A 79 5.50 14.02 -16.29
C ARG A 79 6.19 12.66 -16.17
N PHE A 80 6.00 11.95 -15.07
CA PHE A 80 6.71 10.70 -14.79
C PHE A 80 6.03 9.46 -15.37
N VAL A 81 4.72 9.50 -15.59
CA VAL A 81 3.98 8.38 -16.19
C VAL A 81 4.19 8.37 -17.71
N PRO A 82 4.77 7.30 -18.29
CA PRO A 82 4.94 7.21 -19.72
C PRO A 82 3.59 7.20 -20.46
N HIS A 83 3.52 7.87 -21.61
CA HIS A 83 2.33 7.92 -22.47
C HIS A 83 1.82 6.56 -22.95
N SER A 84 2.65 5.51 -22.86
CA SER A 84 2.26 4.13 -23.18
C SER A 84 1.42 3.47 -22.08
N ILE A 85 1.38 4.03 -20.87
CA ILE A 85 0.56 3.55 -19.77
C ILE A 85 -0.77 4.27 -19.81
N SER A 86 -1.87 3.51 -19.81
CA SER A 86 -3.20 4.11 -19.64
C SER A 86 -3.31 4.66 -18.23
N SER A 87 -3.53 5.97 -18.09
CA SER A 87 -3.61 6.61 -16.78
C SER A 87 -4.70 7.66 -16.68
N GLU A 88 -5.20 7.87 -15.47
CA GLU A 88 -6.09 8.98 -15.12
C GLU A 88 -5.63 9.65 -13.80
N TRP A 89 -6.12 10.86 -13.56
CA TRP A 89 -5.83 11.62 -12.33
C TRP A 89 -7.11 11.90 -11.56
N LYS A 90 -7.11 11.65 -10.25
CA LYS A 90 -8.22 11.95 -9.33
C LYS A 90 -7.70 12.74 -8.14
N GLN A 91 -8.36 13.84 -7.81
CA GLN A 91 -8.02 14.63 -6.64
C GLN A 91 -9.25 15.17 -5.92
N TYR A 92 -9.13 15.36 -4.61
CA TYR A 92 -10.21 15.87 -3.78
C TYR A 92 -9.68 16.78 -2.67
N ILE A 93 -10.46 17.80 -2.31
CA ILE A 93 -10.23 18.58 -1.10
C ILE A 93 -11.15 18.01 -0.01
N CYS A 94 -10.70 16.95 0.64
CA CYS A 94 -11.34 16.29 1.77
C CYS A 94 -10.37 15.28 2.42
N GLY A 95 -10.78 14.71 3.55
CA GLY A 95 -10.04 13.66 4.26
C GLY A 95 -9.41 12.58 3.35
N PRO A 96 -8.06 12.47 3.29
CA PRO A 96 -7.35 11.63 2.32
C PRO A 96 -7.75 10.14 2.37
N THR A 97 -7.79 9.55 3.57
CA THR A 97 -8.15 8.13 3.77
C THR A 97 -9.54 7.81 3.24
N ARG A 98 -10.52 8.69 3.52
CA ARG A 98 -11.91 8.52 3.06
C ARG A 98 -12.00 8.62 1.54
N ALA A 99 -11.35 9.62 0.96
CA ALA A 99 -11.34 9.83 -0.48
C ALA A 99 -10.71 8.65 -1.22
N LEU A 100 -9.58 8.14 -0.73
CA LEU A 100 -8.92 6.98 -1.33
C LEU A 100 -9.79 5.72 -1.25
N GLY A 101 -10.48 5.50 -0.13
CA GLY A 101 -11.43 4.39 0.02
C GLY A 101 -12.57 4.42 -1.01
N LEU A 102 -12.98 5.59 -1.49
CA LEU A 102 -13.96 5.71 -2.58
C LEU A 102 -13.35 5.31 -3.94
N VAL A 103 -12.12 5.74 -4.21
CA VAL A 103 -11.39 5.41 -5.46
C VAL A 103 -11.00 3.92 -5.50
N ALA A 104 -10.71 3.32 -4.35
CA ALA A 104 -10.35 1.91 -4.20
C ALA A 104 -11.42 0.94 -4.72
N ARG A 105 -12.69 1.37 -4.83
CA ARG A 105 -13.78 0.54 -5.39
C ARG A 105 -13.48 0.08 -6.81
N SER A 106 -12.80 0.92 -7.59
CA SER A 106 -12.42 0.66 -8.99
C SER A 106 -10.95 0.21 -9.16
N ALA A 107 -10.25 -0.12 -8.07
CA ALA A 107 -8.85 -0.56 -8.12
C ALA A 107 -8.70 -2.03 -7.68
N ASP A 108 -7.68 -2.71 -8.19
CA ASP A 108 -7.27 -4.03 -7.73
C ASP A 108 -6.15 -3.95 -6.69
N LEU A 109 -5.34 -2.88 -6.73
CA LEU A 109 -4.22 -2.64 -5.82
C LEU A 109 -4.10 -1.15 -5.48
N ILE A 110 -3.83 -0.85 -4.21
CA ILE A 110 -3.46 0.48 -3.74
C ILE A 110 -1.95 0.49 -3.49
N VAL A 111 -1.25 1.48 -4.03
CA VAL A 111 0.18 1.74 -3.78
C VAL A 111 0.29 3.07 -3.03
N THR A 112 0.98 3.09 -1.90
CA THR A 112 1.18 4.29 -1.09
C THR A 112 2.53 4.27 -0.39
N GLY A 113 3.05 5.45 -0.08
CA GLY A 113 4.18 5.59 0.85
C GLY A 113 3.72 5.33 2.29
N ASP A 114 4.66 5.50 3.21
CA ASP A 114 4.35 5.60 4.63
C ASP A 114 3.36 6.75 4.88
N GLY A 115 2.43 6.52 5.81
CA GLY A 115 1.55 7.58 6.30
C GLY A 115 2.33 8.59 7.12
N ASN A 116 1.70 9.72 7.43
CA ASN A 116 2.17 10.64 8.47
C ASN A 116 1.03 10.91 9.47
N ASP A 117 1.35 11.55 10.59
CA ASP A 117 0.39 11.78 11.67
C ASP A 117 -0.65 12.87 11.36
N ASP A 118 -0.50 13.61 10.24
CA ASP A 118 -1.47 14.63 9.81
C ASP A 118 -2.61 13.98 9.02
N VAL A 119 -3.68 13.64 9.74
CA VAL A 119 -4.91 13.05 9.19
C VAL A 119 -5.61 13.89 8.12
N PHE A 120 -5.26 15.17 7.99
CA PHE A 120 -5.81 16.05 6.94
C PHE A 120 -4.93 16.07 5.69
N ARG A 121 -3.68 15.62 5.76
CA ARG A 121 -2.72 15.69 4.63
C ARG A 121 -2.12 14.35 4.22
N ALA A 122 -2.26 13.32 5.03
CA ALA A 122 -1.85 11.96 4.72
C ALA A 122 -2.91 10.90 5.04
N LEU A 123 -2.59 9.68 4.61
CA LEU A 123 -3.42 8.51 4.87
C LEU A 123 -3.15 7.96 6.27
N ASP A 124 -4.22 7.58 6.95
CA ASP A 124 -4.15 6.59 8.01
C ASP A 124 -4.13 5.20 7.38
N ILE A 125 -2.95 4.59 7.32
CA ILE A 125 -2.72 3.27 6.72
C ILE A 125 -3.51 2.18 7.45
N GLY A 126 -3.64 2.26 8.77
CA GLY A 126 -4.38 1.28 9.55
C GLY A 126 -5.87 1.28 9.18
N SER A 127 -6.49 2.46 9.17
CA SER A 127 -7.87 2.62 8.72
C SER A 127 -8.05 2.24 7.25
N LEU A 128 -7.07 2.52 6.39
CA LEU A 128 -7.13 2.16 4.98
C LEU A 128 -7.12 0.65 4.78
N VAL A 129 -6.19 -0.08 5.40
CA VAL A 129 -6.08 -1.55 5.27
C VAL A 129 -7.35 -2.23 5.76
N LEU A 130 -7.98 -1.70 6.82
CA LEU A 130 -9.22 -2.24 7.36
C LEU A 130 -10.46 -1.86 6.52
N GLY A 131 -10.46 -0.70 5.88
CA GLY A 131 -11.66 -0.12 5.25
C GLY A 131 -11.69 -0.15 3.71
N ALA A 132 -10.56 -0.29 3.02
CA ALA A 132 -10.48 -0.16 1.57
C ALA A 132 -11.04 -1.38 0.81
N GLY A 133 -11.01 -2.56 1.44
CA GLY A 133 -11.43 -3.82 0.79
C GLY A 133 -10.54 -4.25 -0.38
N ARG A 134 -9.35 -3.65 -0.50
CA ARG A 134 -8.34 -3.91 -1.54
C ARG A 134 -6.97 -4.08 -0.88
N PRO A 135 -6.06 -4.88 -1.48
CA PRO A 135 -4.69 -4.96 -1.01
C PRO A 135 -4.00 -3.60 -1.06
N VAL A 136 -3.20 -3.31 -0.03
CA VAL A 136 -2.40 -2.09 0.09
C VAL A 136 -0.93 -2.48 0.09
N LEU A 137 -0.19 -1.98 -0.90
CA LEU A 137 1.26 -2.02 -0.94
C LEU A 137 1.81 -0.71 -0.36
N VAL A 138 2.44 -0.81 0.81
CA VAL A 138 3.16 0.31 1.44
C VAL A 138 4.62 0.25 1.00
N THR A 139 5.11 1.29 0.35
CA THR A 139 6.47 1.37 -0.17
C THR A 139 7.36 2.18 0.76
N ALA A 140 8.66 1.86 0.81
CA ALA A 140 9.63 2.76 1.44
C ALA A 140 9.64 4.12 0.70
N GLY A 141 9.79 5.23 1.43
CA GLY A 141 9.62 6.58 0.88
C GLY A 141 10.52 6.94 -0.31
N ASN A 142 11.66 6.26 -0.48
CA ASN A 142 12.60 6.46 -1.58
C ASN A 142 12.60 5.31 -2.62
N ALA A 143 11.66 4.36 -2.54
CA ALA A 143 11.62 3.25 -3.48
C ALA A 143 11.10 3.72 -4.85
N GLU A 144 11.95 3.65 -5.87
CA GLU A 144 11.56 3.93 -7.27
C GLU A 144 11.14 2.66 -8.02
N HIS A 145 11.41 1.49 -7.46
CA HIS A 145 11.22 0.19 -8.10
C HIS A 145 10.79 -0.87 -7.08
N LEU A 146 9.94 -1.81 -7.51
CA LEU A 146 9.62 -3.01 -6.74
C LEU A 146 10.41 -4.21 -7.26
N VAL A 147 11.47 -4.58 -6.54
CA VAL A 147 12.32 -5.73 -6.92
C VAL A 147 11.52 -7.03 -6.83
N GLY A 148 10.91 -7.30 -5.67
CA GLY A 148 9.98 -8.42 -5.46
C GLY A 148 10.55 -9.79 -5.84
N LYS A 149 11.85 -10.01 -5.63
CA LYS A 149 12.51 -11.28 -5.98
C LYS A 149 12.31 -12.32 -4.88
N THR A 150 12.37 -11.92 -3.62
CA THR A 150 12.21 -12.82 -2.48
C THR A 150 11.07 -12.29 -1.63
N VAL A 151 9.92 -12.97 -1.68
CA VAL A 151 8.71 -12.53 -0.99
C VAL A 151 8.48 -13.38 0.24
N LEU A 152 8.29 -12.73 1.39
CA LEU A 152 7.88 -13.36 2.63
C LEU A 152 6.37 -13.20 2.84
N VAL A 153 5.66 -14.32 2.86
CA VAL A 153 4.29 -14.38 3.35
C VAL A 153 4.33 -14.70 4.84
N ALA A 154 4.03 -13.70 5.66
CA ALA A 154 3.82 -13.87 7.10
C ALA A 154 2.45 -14.53 7.33
N TRP A 155 2.47 -15.83 7.56
CA TRP A 155 1.28 -16.65 7.66
C TRP A 155 0.79 -16.78 9.10
N LYS A 156 -0.51 -16.61 9.26
CA LYS A 156 -1.30 -17.01 10.42
C LYS A 156 -2.59 -17.60 9.87
N ASP A 157 -3.12 -18.66 10.47
CA ASP A 157 -4.35 -19.28 9.94
C ASP A 157 -5.59 -18.42 10.25
N SER A 158 -5.75 -17.32 9.52
CA SER A 158 -6.82 -16.34 9.68
C SER A 158 -7.46 -15.98 8.34
N ARG A 159 -8.60 -15.30 8.39
CA ARG A 159 -9.30 -14.84 7.18
C ARG A 159 -8.49 -13.76 6.46
N GLU A 160 -7.85 -12.89 7.22
CA GLU A 160 -7.04 -11.77 6.74
C GLU A 160 -5.78 -12.27 6.03
N ALA A 161 -5.08 -13.26 6.60
CA ALA A 161 -3.88 -13.84 5.97
C ALA A 161 -4.21 -14.58 4.66
N ARG A 162 -5.29 -15.36 4.63
CA ARG A 162 -5.79 -15.99 3.39
C ARG A 162 -6.13 -14.95 2.33
N ARG A 163 -6.76 -13.84 2.74
CA ARG A 163 -7.09 -12.75 1.82
C ARG A 163 -5.83 -12.08 1.28
N ALA A 164 -4.88 -11.73 2.16
CA ALA A 164 -3.61 -11.14 1.77
C ALA A 164 -2.82 -12.04 0.81
N LEU A 165 -2.77 -13.35 1.07
CA LEU A 165 -2.17 -14.34 0.18
C LEU A 165 -2.82 -14.35 -1.20
N SER A 166 -4.16 -14.42 -1.24
CA SER A 166 -4.91 -14.44 -2.49
C SER A 166 -4.72 -13.15 -3.30
N ASP A 167 -4.74 -12.00 -2.62
CA ASP A 167 -4.58 -10.69 -3.26
C ASP A 167 -3.13 -10.47 -3.75
N ALA A 168 -2.15 -11.13 -3.14
CA ALA A 168 -0.74 -11.07 -3.53
C ALA A 168 -0.36 -12.03 -4.66
N LEU A 169 -1.23 -12.94 -5.10
CA LEU A 169 -0.92 -13.93 -6.14
C LEU A 169 -0.26 -13.35 -7.40
N PRO A 170 -0.68 -12.19 -7.96
CA PRO A 170 0.02 -11.59 -9.10
C PRO A 170 1.48 -11.22 -8.82
N LEU A 171 1.81 -10.76 -7.60
CA LEU A 171 3.19 -10.45 -7.18
C LEU A 171 3.98 -11.74 -6.96
N LEU A 172 3.40 -12.69 -6.24
CA LEU A 172 4.04 -13.97 -5.92
C LEU A 172 4.39 -14.76 -7.20
N ALA A 173 3.53 -14.72 -8.22
CA ALA A 173 3.79 -15.35 -9.52
C ALA A 173 4.96 -14.75 -10.30
N LYS A 174 5.44 -13.55 -9.94
CA LYS A 174 6.61 -12.90 -10.54
C LYS A 174 7.86 -13.01 -9.66
N ALA A 175 7.72 -13.50 -8.43
CA ALA A 175 8.81 -13.66 -7.50
C ALA A 175 9.76 -14.78 -7.93
N LYS A 176 11.05 -14.62 -7.63
CA LYS A 176 12.05 -15.69 -7.81
C LYS A 176 11.93 -16.73 -6.70
N GLN A 177 11.58 -16.28 -5.50
CA GLN A 177 11.45 -17.11 -4.31
C GLN A 177 10.27 -16.62 -3.47
N VAL A 178 9.42 -17.56 -3.05
CA VAL A 178 8.35 -17.31 -2.08
C VAL A 178 8.63 -18.14 -0.83
N VAL A 179 8.53 -17.48 0.33
CA VAL A 179 8.68 -18.10 1.64
C VAL A 179 7.39 -17.87 2.41
N VAL A 180 6.74 -18.94 2.88
CA VAL A 180 5.57 -18.86 3.74
C VAL A 180 6.03 -19.23 5.14
N ALA A 181 6.02 -18.28 6.07
CA ALA A 181 6.51 -18.49 7.43
C ALA A 181 5.45 -18.17 8.47
N THR A 182 5.35 -19.02 9.48
CA THR A 182 4.52 -18.78 10.67
C THR A 182 5.41 -18.66 11.91
N MET A 183 4.99 -17.84 12.88
CA MET A 183 5.63 -17.74 14.18
C MET A 183 4.86 -18.58 15.19
N GLU A 184 5.53 -19.50 15.87
CA GLU A 184 4.88 -20.35 16.87
C GLU A 184 5.82 -20.70 18.04
N THR A 185 5.25 -20.78 19.24
CA THR A 185 5.96 -21.13 20.48
C THR A 185 6.25 -22.63 20.60
N ALA A 186 5.35 -23.46 20.09
CA ALA A 186 5.52 -24.91 19.99
C ALA A 186 4.98 -25.39 18.64
N SER A 187 5.84 -25.98 17.80
CA SER A 187 5.41 -26.52 16.51
C SER A 187 4.50 -27.73 16.70
N GLY A 188 3.19 -27.51 16.61
CA GLY A 188 2.16 -28.56 16.56
C GLY A 188 1.91 -29.10 15.15
N GLU A 189 1.21 -30.22 15.05
CA GLU A 189 0.82 -30.86 13.78
C GLU A 189 -0.07 -29.92 12.93
N ASP A 190 -1.05 -29.27 13.56
CA ASP A 190 -1.96 -28.29 12.93
C ASP A 190 -1.23 -27.16 12.17
N VAL A 191 -0.10 -26.70 12.70
CA VAL A 191 0.70 -25.61 12.09
C VAL A 191 1.37 -26.09 10.80
N ARG A 192 1.88 -27.33 10.80
CA ARG A 192 2.51 -27.91 9.62
C ARG A 192 1.50 -28.20 8.53
N ASP A 193 0.31 -28.70 8.91
CA ASP A 193 -0.78 -28.96 7.98
C ASP A 193 -1.27 -27.66 7.32
N SER A 194 -1.45 -26.59 8.11
CA SER A 194 -1.82 -25.27 7.59
C SER A 194 -0.79 -24.73 6.57
N LEU A 195 0.51 -24.87 6.86
CA LEU A 195 1.56 -24.47 5.93
C LEU A 195 1.58 -25.33 4.66
N ALA A 196 1.34 -26.65 4.78
CA ALA A 196 1.27 -27.57 3.66
C ALA A 196 0.09 -27.24 2.74
N ASP A 197 -1.09 -26.96 3.30
CA ASP A 197 -2.27 -26.55 2.55
C ASP A 197 -2.02 -25.26 1.76
N VAL A 198 -1.34 -24.28 2.37
CA VAL A 198 -0.96 -23.03 1.69
C VAL A 198 0.05 -23.27 0.57
N ALA A 199 1.04 -24.14 0.80
CA ALA A 199 2.02 -24.49 -0.23
C ALA A 199 1.34 -25.16 -1.44
N VAL A 200 0.42 -26.10 -1.19
CA VAL A 200 -0.39 -26.75 -2.25
C VAL A 200 -1.27 -25.73 -2.98
N PHE A 201 -1.92 -24.81 -2.27
CA PHE A 201 -2.72 -23.74 -2.87
C PHE A 201 -1.87 -22.85 -3.80
N LEU A 202 -0.65 -22.49 -3.38
CA LEU A 202 0.28 -21.70 -4.21
C LEU A 202 0.77 -22.50 -5.42
N GLU A 203 1.07 -23.79 -5.26
CA GLU A 203 1.48 -24.68 -6.35
C GLU A 203 0.39 -24.80 -7.43
N GLN A 204 -0.89 -24.87 -7.04
CA GLN A 204 -2.02 -24.82 -7.97
C GLN A 204 -2.09 -23.52 -8.79
N HIS A 205 -1.48 -22.44 -8.30
CA HIS A 205 -1.34 -21.17 -9.00
C HIS A 205 0.02 -21.02 -9.73
N GLY A 206 0.82 -22.10 -9.80
CA GLY A 206 2.13 -22.11 -10.43
C GLY A 206 3.23 -21.44 -9.60
N ILE A 207 3.04 -21.28 -8.30
CA ILE A 207 3.97 -20.62 -7.38
C ILE A 207 4.57 -21.67 -6.45
N MET A 208 5.88 -21.91 -6.58
CA MET A 208 6.60 -22.76 -5.63
C MET A 208 6.97 -21.95 -4.39
N ALA A 209 6.53 -22.41 -3.22
CA ALA A 209 6.85 -21.79 -1.94
C ALA A 209 7.59 -22.76 -1.02
N ARG A 210 8.62 -22.27 -0.33
CA ARG A 210 9.17 -22.98 0.83
C ARG A 210 8.38 -22.57 2.08
N THR A 211 8.15 -23.50 2.98
CA THR A 211 7.52 -23.23 4.27
C THR A 211 8.57 -23.14 5.38
N ASP A 212 8.32 -22.31 6.39
CA ASP A 212 9.22 -22.14 7.53
C ASP A 212 8.43 -21.92 8.83
N VAL A 213 9.01 -22.33 9.96
CA VAL A 213 8.45 -22.10 11.30
C VAL A 213 9.48 -21.34 12.12
N ILE A 214 9.13 -20.10 12.45
CA ILE A 214 9.96 -19.22 13.28
C ILE A 214 9.61 -19.50 14.73
N ALA A 215 10.59 -19.92 15.52
CA ALA A 215 10.40 -20.16 16.94
C ALA A 215 10.14 -18.84 17.68
N GLY A 216 9.01 -18.73 18.38
CA GLY A 216 8.69 -17.57 19.20
C GLY A 216 7.19 -17.22 19.20
N THR A 217 6.81 -16.32 20.10
CA THR A 217 5.48 -15.70 20.05
C THR A 217 5.38 -14.75 18.86
N ALA A 218 4.16 -14.48 18.40
CA ALA A 218 3.92 -13.51 17.35
C ALA A 218 4.52 -12.13 17.71
N ASP A 219 5.52 -11.71 16.95
CA ASP A 219 6.27 -10.47 17.14
C ASP A 219 6.71 -9.90 15.79
N GLY A 220 6.35 -8.62 15.56
CA GLY A 220 6.68 -7.92 14.32
C GLY A 220 8.18 -7.71 14.15
N GLU A 221 8.93 -7.46 15.22
CA GLU A 221 10.38 -7.23 15.14
C GLU A 221 11.13 -8.52 14.78
N ALA A 222 10.74 -9.65 15.38
CA ALA A 222 11.25 -10.96 15.02
C ALA A 222 10.92 -11.32 13.57
N LEU A 223 9.70 -11.02 13.09
CA LEU A 223 9.32 -11.24 11.69
C LEU A 223 10.17 -10.40 10.72
N VAL A 224 10.39 -9.11 11.02
CA VAL A 224 11.27 -8.24 10.23
C VAL A 224 12.72 -8.74 10.25
N THR A 225 13.19 -9.23 11.40
CA THR A 225 14.53 -9.82 11.53
C THR A 225 14.68 -11.05 10.66
N PHE A 226 13.67 -11.93 10.64
CA PHE A 226 13.64 -13.09 9.76
C PHE A 226 13.56 -12.69 8.28
N ALA A 227 12.72 -11.71 7.92
CA ALA A 227 12.64 -11.19 6.55
C ALA A 227 14.03 -10.73 6.05
N ARG A 228 14.78 -10.02 6.89
CA ARG A 228 16.16 -9.59 6.56
C ARG A 228 17.13 -10.76 6.41
N SER A 229 17.03 -11.81 7.24
CA SER A 229 17.96 -12.96 7.19
C SER A 229 17.81 -13.78 5.90
N ILE A 230 16.64 -13.73 5.28
CA ILE A 230 16.34 -14.40 4.01
C ILE A 230 16.45 -13.45 2.81
N HIS A 231 16.85 -12.20 3.04
CA HIS A 231 16.88 -11.11 2.05
C HIS A 231 15.53 -10.90 1.34
N ALA A 232 14.43 -10.99 2.09
CA ALA A 232 13.11 -10.64 1.57
C ALA A 232 13.07 -9.15 1.20
N ASP A 233 12.52 -8.87 0.03
CA ASP A 233 12.35 -7.53 -0.53
C ASP A 233 10.86 -7.17 -0.73
N LEU A 234 9.96 -8.05 -0.28
CA LEU A 234 8.53 -7.86 -0.11
C LEU A 234 7.99 -8.74 1.03
#